data_AF-A0A3B1BSY3-F1
#
_entry.id   AF-A0A3B1BSY3-F1
#
_cell.length_a   1.000
_cell.length_b   1.000
_cell.length_c   1.000
_cell.angle_alpha   90.00
_cell.angle_beta   90.00
_cell.angle_gamma   90.00
#
_symmetry.space_group_name_H-M   'P 1'
#
loop_
_entity.id
_entity.type
_entity.pdbx_description
1 polymer ?
#
loop_
_entity_poly.entity_id
_entity_poly.type
_entity_poly.pdbx_seq_one_letter_code
_entity_poly.pdbx_strand_id
1 'polypeptide(L)'
;MASPTEYTKNKECEVKALPMDEKERLIREGKAYWFFPNHVAEQIIICGLILMILITITTLFPAHLGEKADPFDTPGHIKPEWYFLAAYYSLRLAEHFEFLGAWAPKLLGIVMQGVAIVLLLTVPFLDRAGPERRPFRRPIAMGIGLAAVTVFIAFTLLGHYI
;
A
#
# COMPACT_ATOMS: atom_id res chain seq x y z
N MET A 1 -34.09 0.07 -4.33
CA MET A 1 -32.86 -0.04 -3.52
C MET A 1 -31.79 0.74 -4.28
N ALA A 2 -31.47 1.97 -3.88
CA ALA A 2 -30.56 2.83 -4.66
C ALA A 2 -29.19 2.15 -4.81
N SER A 3 -28.58 2.27 -6.00
CA SER A 3 -27.27 1.67 -6.25
C SER A 3 -26.23 2.29 -5.30
N PRO A 4 -25.21 1.54 -4.81
CA PRO A 4 -24.22 2.06 -3.86
C PRO A 4 -23.52 3.35 -4.32
N THR A 5 -23.36 3.53 -5.64
CA THR A 5 -22.80 4.73 -6.30
C THR A 5 -23.73 5.93 -6.25
N GLU A 6 -25.03 5.71 -6.33
CA GLU A 6 -26.06 6.76 -6.27
C GLU A 6 -26.25 7.23 -4.82
N TYR A 7 -26.16 6.31 -3.86
CA TYR A 7 -26.19 6.63 -2.43
C TYR A 7 -25.02 7.53 -2.00
N THR A 8 -23.79 7.23 -2.40
CA THR A 8 -22.62 8.06 -2.07
C THR A 8 -22.67 9.43 -2.74
N LYS A 9 -23.07 9.49 -4.02
CA LYS A 9 -23.21 10.74 -4.76
C LYS A 9 -24.28 11.65 -4.16
N ASN A 10 -25.41 11.06 -3.73
CA ASN A 10 -26.48 11.80 -3.07
C ASN A 10 -26.00 12.36 -1.72
N LYS A 11 -25.24 11.59 -0.93
CA LYS A 11 -24.68 12.08 0.33
C LYS A 11 -23.63 13.18 0.16
N GLU A 12 -22.76 13.09 -0.83
CA GLU A 12 -21.78 14.16 -1.10
C GLU A 12 -22.47 15.43 -1.62
N CYS A 13 -23.46 15.30 -2.52
CA CYS A 13 -24.29 16.43 -2.93
C CYS A 13 -25.03 17.05 -1.74
N GLU A 14 -25.59 16.22 -0.86
CA GLU A 14 -26.29 16.65 0.35
C GLU A 14 -25.36 17.43 1.28
N VAL A 15 -24.16 16.90 1.59
CA VAL A 15 -23.16 17.57 2.45
C VAL A 15 -22.65 18.88 1.82
N LYS A 16 -22.43 18.90 0.51
CA LYS A 16 -21.96 20.11 -0.20
C LYS A 16 -23.07 21.16 -0.29
N ALA A 17 -24.33 20.72 -0.44
CA ALA A 17 -25.53 21.54 -0.49
C ALA A 17 -26.06 21.95 0.89
N LEU A 18 -25.45 21.48 2.00
CA LEU A 18 -25.85 21.92 3.34
C LEU A 18 -25.78 23.45 3.42
N PRO A 19 -26.82 24.07 3.98
CA PRO A 19 -26.84 25.50 4.17
C PRO A 19 -25.72 25.89 5.16
N MET A 20 -25.26 27.14 5.05
CA MET A 20 -24.05 27.60 5.73
C MET A 20 -24.16 27.53 7.26
N ASP A 21 -25.35 27.71 7.81
CA ASP A 21 -25.68 27.58 9.23
C ASP A 21 -25.44 26.14 9.75
N GLU A 22 -25.77 25.13 8.96
CA GLU A 22 -25.53 23.73 9.34
C GLU A 22 -24.05 23.37 9.28
N LYS A 23 -23.32 23.90 8.27
CA LYS A 23 -21.86 23.77 8.21
C LYS A 23 -21.19 24.41 9.42
N GLU A 24 -21.61 25.60 9.82
CA GLU A 24 -21.14 26.29 11.02
C GLU A 24 -21.45 25.50 12.29
N ARG A 25 -22.64 24.91 12.38
CA ARG A 25 -23.01 24.03 13.50
C ARG A 25 -22.07 22.82 13.58
N LEU A 26 -21.79 22.14 12.47
CA LEU A 26 -20.87 20.99 12.44
C LEU A 26 -19.44 21.38 12.85
N ILE A 27 -19.00 22.58 12.46
CA ILE A 27 -17.69 23.11 12.86
C ILE A 27 -17.67 23.45 14.36
N ARG A 28 -18.73 24.08 14.90
CA ARG A 28 -18.86 24.33 16.36
C ARG A 28 -18.91 23.04 17.16
N GLU A 29 -19.57 22.00 16.64
CA GLU A 29 -19.65 20.67 17.26
C GLU A 29 -18.35 19.86 17.08
N GLY A 30 -17.33 20.39 16.38
CA GLY A 30 -16.04 19.72 16.14
C GLY A 30 -16.11 18.53 15.17
N LYS A 31 -17.21 18.39 14.42
CA LYS A 31 -17.43 17.30 13.46
C LYS A 31 -16.87 17.59 12.07
N ALA A 32 -16.58 18.86 11.79
CA ALA A 32 -16.03 19.32 10.53
C ALA A 32 -15.10 20.52 10.74
N TYR A 33 -14.24 20.79 9.76
CA TYR A 33 -13.43 22.01 9.71
C TYR A 33 -13.20 22.41 8.25
N TRP A 34 -12.82 23.67 8.02
CA TRP A 34 -12.53 24.18 6.69
C TRP A 34 -11.26 23.54 6.11
N PHE A 35 -11.33 23.05 4.87
CA PHE A 35 -10.17 22.51 4.18
C PHE A 35 -9.02 23.54 4.10
N PHE A 36 -9.31 24.76 3.62
CA PHE A 36 -8.38 25.87 3.66
C PHE A 36 -8.82 26.88 4.72
N PRO A 37 -7.92 27.37 5.60
CA PRO A 37 -6.48 27.11 5.66
C PRO A 37 -6.08 25.89 6.52
N ASN A 38 -7.00 25.34 7.32
CA ASN A 38 -6.66 24.42 8.41
C ASN A 38 -6.02 23.11 7.92
N HIS A 39 -6.66 22.38 6.99
CA HIS A 39 -6.12 21.12 6.48
C HIS A 39 -4.80 21.34 5.74
N VAL A 40 -4.72 22.41 4.95
CA VAL A 40 -3.50 22.73 4.19
C VAL A 40 -2.32 23.02 5.13
N ALA A 41 -2.55 23.78 6.20
CA ALA A 41 -1.53 24.02 7.22
C ALA A 41 -1.08 22.72 7.91
N GLU A 42 -2.02 21.85 8.26
CA GLU A 42 -1.73 20.52 8.83
C GLU A 42 -0.86 19.67 7.88
N GLN A 43 -1.19 19.62 6.58
CA GLN A 43 -0.40 18.90 5.59
C GLN A 43 0.99 19.50 5.40
N ILE A 44 1.15 20.82 5.42
CA ILE A 44 2.46 21.48 5.34
C ILE A 44 3.33 21.10 6.54
N ILE A 45 2.75 21.08 7.75
CA ILE A 45 3.46 20.68 8.97
C ILE A 45 3.88 19.21 8.87
N ILE A 46 2.99 18.30 8.48
CA ILE A 46 3.28 16.87 8.33
C ILE A 46 4.38 16.64 7.28
N CYS A 47 4.27 17.26 6.10
CA CYS A 47 5.28 17.19 5.05
C CYS A 47 6.63 17.73 5.52
N GLY A 48 6.63 18.86 6.25
CA GLY A 48 7.83 19.44 6.84
C GLY A 48 8.50 18.49 7.84
N LEU A 49 7.71 17.84 8.71
CA LEU A 49 8.23 16.85 9.67
C LEU A 49 8.83 15.62 8.97
N ILE A 50 8.15 15.09 7.95
CA ILE A 50 8.67 13.95 7.15
C ILE A 50 10.00 14.34 6.48
N LEU A 51 10.08 15.54 5.90
CA LEU A 51 11.30 16.03 5.25
C LEU A 51 12.44 16.22 6.26
N MET A 52 12.15 16.77 7.44
CA MET A 52 13.14 16.92 8.51
C MET A 52 13.70 15.56 8.94
N ILE A 53 12.84 14.54 9.11
CA ILE A 53 13.28 13.17 9.42
C ILE A 53 14.15 12.62 8.29
N LEU A 54 13.75 12.79 7.04
CA LEU A 54 14.50 12.28 5.88
C LEU A 54 15.89 12.93 5.75
N ILE A 55 15.99 14.25 5.94
CA ILE A 55 17.26 14.98 5.94
C ILE A 55 18.14 14.49 7.09
N THR A 56 17.56 14.30 8.27
CA THR A 56 18.29 13.80 9.45
C THR A 56 18.84 12.39 9.20
N ILE A 57 18.04 11.48 8.66
CA ILE A 57 18.49 10.11 8.34
C ILE A 57 19.57 10.13 7.27
N THR A 58 19.38 10.88 6.18
CA THR A 58 20.34 10.93 5.06
C THR A 58 21.67 11.57 5.46
N THR A 59 21.66 12.54 6.37
CA THR A 59 22.88 13.19 6.87
C THR A 59 23.63 12.33 7.88
N LEU A 60 22.94 11.59 8.74
CA LEU A 60 23.55 10.68 9.71
C LEU A 60 24.00 9.34 9.09
N PHE A 61 23.27 8.86 8.08
CA PHE A 61 23.52 7.60 7.39
C PHE A 61 23.58 7.85 5.86
N PRO A 62 24.66 8.43 5.35
CA PRO A 62 24.79 8.71 3.92
C PRO A 62 24.77 7.40 3.12
N ALA A 63 23.95 7.35 2.08
CA ALA A 63 23.91 6.22 1.16
C ALA A 63 25.23 6.15 0.39
N HIS A 64 25.89 4.99 0.43
CA HIS A 64 27.12 4.76 -0.30
C HIS A 64 26.78 4.52 -1.78
N LEU A 65 27.35 5.34 -2.66
CA LEU A 65 27.39 5.04 -4.09
C LEU A 65 28.36 3.87 -4.26
N GLY A 66 27.84 2.70 -4.66
CA GLY A 66 28.65 1.49 -4.84
C GLY A 66 29.69 1.62 -5.95
N GLU A 67 30.36 0.50 -6.26
CA GLU A 67 31.34 0.45 -7.33
C GLU A 67 30.71 0.77 -8.70
N LYS A 68 31.54 1.27 -9.62
CA LYS A 68 31.10 1.57 -10.98
C LYS A 68 30.68 0.26 -11.65
N ALA A 69 29.52 0.28 -12.31
CA ALA A 69 28.99 -0.89 -12.99
C ALA A 69 29.98 -1.45 -14.03
N ASP A 70 30.30 -2.74 -13.91
CA ASP A 70 31.03 -3.53 -14.90
C ASP A 70 30.04 -4.50 -15.58
N PRO A 71 29.88 -4.46 -16.92
CA PRO A 71 28.98 -5.39 -17.62
C PRO A 71 29.50 -6.84 -17.67
N PHE A 72 30.78 -7.09 -17.38
CA PHE A 72 31.39 -8.43 -17.44
C PHE A 72 31.55 -9.09 -16.09
N ASP A 73 31.36 -8.34 -14.99
CA ASP A 73 31.45 -8.86 -13.63
C ASP A 73 30.13 -8.67 -12.89
N THR A 74 29.61 -9.77 -12.35
CA THR A 74 28.36 -9.80 -11.58
C THR A 74 28.74 -10.02 -10.12
N PRO A 75 28.62 -9.01 -9.24
CA PRO A 75 28.94 -9.17 -7.83
C PRO A 75 28.26 -10.41 -7.20
N GLY A 76 28.97 -11.15 -6.36
CA GLY A 76 28.49 -12.44 -5.83
C GLY A 76 27.27 -12.34 -4.90
N HIS A 77 26.99 -11.17 -4.31
CA HIS A 77 25.89 -10.94 -3.37
C HIS A 77 24.90 -9.87 -3.86
N ILE A 78 24.48 -9.94 -5.13
CA ILE A 78 23.45 -9.05 -5.65
C ILE A 78 22.10 -9.41 -5.05
N LYS A 79 21.61 -8.53 -4.17
CA LYS A 79 20.22 -8.53 -3.70
C LYS A 79 19.56 -7.24 -4.16
N PRO A 80 18.26 -7.27 -4.47
CA PRO A 80 17.54 -6.04 -4.76
C PRO A 80 17.32 -5.24 -3.47
N GLU A 81 16.88 -4.01 -3.64
CA GLU A 81 16.51 -3.13 -2.53
C GLU A 81 15.42 -3.72 -1.64
N TRP A 82 15.38 -3.27 -0.38
CA TRP A 82 14.53 -3.84 0.67
C TRP A 82 13.03 -3.86 0.31
N TYR A 83 12.55 -2.86 -0.44
CA TYR A 83 11.17 -2.77 -0.90
C TYR A 83 10.83 -3.76 -2.04
N PHE A 84 11.82 -4.39 -2.66
CA PHE A 84 11.66 -5.43 -3.67
C PHE A 84 11.89 -6.84 -3.15
N LEU A 85 12.34 -7.03 -1.90
CA LEU A 85 12.66 -8.36 -1.36
C LEU A 85 11.46 -9.32 -1.36
N ALA A 86 10.25 -8.83 -1.08
CA ALA A 86 9.04 -9.66 -1.14
C ALA A 86 8.79 -10.21 -2.56
N ALA A 87 8.94 -9.36 -3.57
CA ALA A 87 8.78 -9.75 -4.97
C ALA A 87 9.91 -10.70 -5.40
N TYR A 88 11.14 -10.45 -4.97
CA TYR A 88 12.29 -11.32 -5.20
C TYR A 88 12.08 -12.73 -4.62
N TYR A 89 11.64 -12.82 -3.36
CA TYR A 89 11.36 -14.12 -2.76
C TYR A 89 10.25 -14.87 -3.50
N SER A 90 9.20 -14.18 -3.98
CA SER A 90 8.16 -14.82 -4.78
C SER A 90 8.69 -15.43 -6.10
N LEU A 91 9.73 -14.84 -6.71
CA LEU A 91 10.41 -15.42 -7.88
C LEU A 91 11.22 -16.66 -7.50
N ARG A 92 11.96 -16.62 -6.39
CA ARG A 92 12.73 -17.77 -5.88
C ARG A 92 11.83 -18.92 -5.43
N LEU A 93 10.67 -18.61 -4.86
CA LEU A 93 9.66 -19.61 -4.54
C LEU A 93 9.18 -20.35 -5.80
N ALA A 94 9.20 -19.69 -6.97
CA ALA A 94 8.84 -20.32 -8.24
C ALA A 94 9.82 -21.45 -8.66
N GLU A 95 11.08 -21.40 -8.21
CA GLU A 95 12.09 -22.44 -8.49
C GLU A 95 11.70 -23.80 -7.88
N HIS A 96 10.92 -23.81 -6.79
CA HIS A 96 10.42 -25.04 -6.18
C HIS A 96 9.43 -25.79 -7.09
N PHE A 97 8.92 -25.13 -8.13
CA PHE A 97 8.03 -25.72 -9.13
C PHE A 97 8.79 -26.26 -10.36
N GLU A 98 10.12 -26.39 -10.31
CA GLU A 98 10.93 -26.94 -11.39
C GLU A 98 10.48 -28.35 -11.83
N PHE A 99 9.88 -29.13 -10.93
CA PHE A 99 9.33 -30.46 -11.25
C PHE A 99 8.24 -30.43 -12.34
N LEU A 100 7.62 -29.28 -12.62
CA LEU A 100 6.64 -29.08 -13.71
C LEU A 100 7.30 -28.86 -15.09
N GLY A 101 8.62 -28.73 -15.13
CA GLY A 101 9.42 -28.51 -16.34
C GLY A 101 10.23 -27.21 -16.29
N ALA A 102 11.30 -27.14 -17.09
CA ALA A 102 12.28 -26.04 -17.08
C ALA A 102 11.71 -24.64 -17.39
N TRP A 103 10.51 -24.57 -17.98
CA TRP A 103 9.80 -23.32 -18.24
C TRP A 103 9.04 -22.78 -17.02
N ALA A 104 8.67 -23.66 -16.08
CA ALA A 104 7.71 -23.38 -15.03
C ALA A 104 8.21 -22.30 -14.04
N PRO A 105 9.45 -22.33 -13.52
CA PRO A 105 9.91 -21.30 -12.60
C PRO A 105 9.86 -19.88 -13.20
N LYS A 106 10.26 -19.74 -14.47
CA LYS A 106 10.31 -18.45 -15.16
C LYS A 106 8.92 -17.85 -15.34
N LEU A 107 7.96 -18.66 -15.78
CA LEU A 107 6.59 -18.20 -16.01
C LEU A 107 5.80 -18.03 -14.70
N LEU A 108 5.88 -19.00 -13.79
CA LEU A 108 5.14 -18.96 -12.53
C LEU A 108 5.59 -17.81 -11.63
N GLY A 109 6.87 -17.47 -11.62
CA GLY A 109 7.37 -16.32 -10.87
C GLY A 109 6.70 -15.01 -11.31
N ILE A 110 6.66 -14.75 -12.62
CA ILE A 110 6.03 -13.55 -13.18
C ILE A 110 4.51 -13.57 -12.94
N VAL A 111 3.87 -14.72 -13.17
CA VAL A 111 2.43 -14.88 -12.96
C VAL A 111 2.05 -14.64 -11.49
N MET A 112 2.82 -15.14 -10.52
CA MET A 112 2.56 -14.91 -9.10
C MET A 112 2.56 -13.41 -8.74
N GLN A 113 3.49 -12.63 -9.28
CA GLN A 113 3.52 -11.19 -9.07
C GLN A 113 2.31 -10.49 -9.72
N GLY A 114 1.98 -10.87 -10.95
CA GLY A 114 0.80 -10.35 -11.65
C GLY A 114 -0.48 -10.65 -10.88
N VAL A 115 -0.63 -11.87 -10.38
CA VAL A 115 -1.78 -12.29 -9.57
C VAL A 115 -1.85 -11.50 -8.27
N ALA A 116 -0.74 -11.24 -7.59
CA ALA A 116 -0.73 -10.43 -6.37
C ALA A 116 -1.28 -9.01 -6.61
N ILE A 117 -0.84 -8.36 -7.70
CA ILE A 117 -1.33 -7.02 -8.08
C ILE A 117 -2.82 -7.08 -8.49
N VAL A 118 -3.21 -8.05 -9.31
CA VAL A 118 -4.61 -8.21 -9.74
C VAL A 118 -5.52 -8.47 -8.56
N LEU A 119 -5.11 -9.29 -7.59
CA LEU A 119 -5.87 -9.52 -6.36
C LEU A 119 -6.06 -8.21 -5.57
N LEU A 120 -5.01 -7.41 -5.39
CA LEU A 120 -5.10 -6.11 -4.72
C LEU A 120 -6.04 -5.14 -5.44
N LEU A 121 -5.94 -5.06 -6.77
CA LEU A 121 -6.83 -4.20 -7.57
C LEU A 121 -8.28 -4.68 -7.57
N THR A 122 -8.49 -5.99 -7.41
CA THR A 122 -9.83 -6.58 -7.41
C THR A 122 -10.48 -6.62 -6.02
N VAL A 123 -9.76 -6.27 -4.95
CA VAL A 123 -10.29 -6.14 -3.58
C VAL A 123 -11.66 -5.45 -3.52
N PRO A 124 -11.90 -4.26 -4.10
CA PRO A 124 -13.21 -3.60 -4.02
C PRO A 124 -14.37 -4.41 -4.64
N PHE A 125 -14.08 -5.35 -5.54
CA PHE A 125 -15.09 -6.19 -6.19
C PHE A 125 -15.29 -7.53 -5.47
N LEU A 126 -14.25 -8.05 -4.84
CA LEU A 126 -14.29 -9.27 -4.02
C LEU A 126 -14.92 -8.99 -2.65
N ASP A 127 -14.65 -7.82 -2.10
CA ASP A 127 -15.13 -7.39 -0.79
C ASP A 127 -16.58 -6.88 -0.85
N ARG A 128 -17.51 -7.82 -1.08
CA ARG A 128 -18.96 -7.56 -1.13
C ARG A 128 -19.63 -7.63 0.24
N ALA A 129 -18.86 -7.73 1.33
CA ALA A 129 -19.37 -7.95 2.67
C ALA A 129 -20.01 -6.69 3.28
N GLY A 130 -21.17 -6.29 2.75
CA GLY A 130 -22.08 -5.30 3.33
C GLY A 130 -21.69 -3.83 3.18
N PRO A 131 -22.61 -2.91 3.52
CA PRO A 131 -22.43 -1.45 3.40
C PRO A 131 -21.57 -0.83 4.51
N GLU A 132 -21.21 -1.61 5.53
CA GLU A 132 -20.40 -1.14 6.65
C GLU A 132 -18.93 -0.99 6.21
N ARG A 133 -18.29 0.12 6.61
CA ARG A 133 -16.90 0.45 6.25
C ARG A 133 -15.97 0.50 7.46
N ARG A 134 -16.50 0.42 8.69
CA ARG A 134 -15.70 0.45 9.92
C ARG A 134 -14.83 -0.81 10.05
N PRO A 135 -13.49 -0.70 10.15
CA PRO A 135 -12.58 -1.84 10.24
C PRO A 135 -12.95 -2.85 11.34
N PHE A 136 -13.24 -2.36 12.55
CA PHE A 136 -13.56 -3.21 13.71
C PHE A 136 -14.87 -4.01 13.57
N ARG A 137 -15.76 -3.63 12.65
CA ARG A 137 -17.01 -4.34 12.38
C ARG A 137 -16.89 -5.35 11.24
N ARG A 138 -15.71 -5.49 10.63
CA ARG A 138 -15.44 -6.36 9.47
C ARG A 138 -14.26 -7.31 9.76
N PRO A 139 -14.38 -8.21 10.75
CA PRO A 139 -13.28 -9.05 11.20
C PRO A 139 -12.71 -9.95 10.10
N ILE A 140 -13.54 -10.41 9.15
CA ILE A 140 -13.10 -11.27 8.04
C ILE A 140 -12.22 -10.47 7.05
N ALA A 141 -12.71 -9.33 6.56
CA ALA A 141 -11.95 -8.49 5.63
C ALA A 141 -10.63 -7.99 6.26
N MET A 142 -10.69 -7.57 7.52
CA MET A 142 -9.49 -7.18 8.28
C MET A 142 -8.55 -8.34 8.52
N GLY A 143 -9.06 -9.55 8.78
CA GLY A 143 -8.25 -10.76 8.94
C GLY A 143 -7.53 -11.14 7.65
N ILE A 144 -8.20 -11.07 6.50
CA ILE A 144 -7.58 -11.30 5.18
C ILE A 144 -6.51 -10.23 4.90
N GLY A 145 -6.80 -8.95 5.16
CA GLY A 145 -5.84 -7.87 5.00
C GLY A 145 -4.59 -8.05 5.90
N LEU A 146 -4.80 -8.43 7.15
CA LEU A 146 -3.71 -8.72 8.09
C LEU A 146 -2.88 -9.93 7.63
N ALA A 147 -3.53 -10.99 7.15
CA ALA A 147 -2.84 -12.15 6.60
C ALA A 147 -2.00 -11.77 5.37
N ALA A 148 -2.53 -10.95 4.46
CA ALA A 148 -1.80 -10.46 3.30
C ALA A 148 -0.56 -9.64 3.69
N VAL A 149 -0.69 -8.73 4.67
CA VAL A 149 0.44 -7.96 5.22
C VAL A 149 1.46 -8.89 5.88
N THR A 150 1.01 -9.89 6.63
CA THR A 150 1.89 -10.86 7.30
C THR A 150 2.67 -11.68 6.28
N VAL A 151 2.03 -12.14 5.20
CA VAL A 151 2.69 -12.84 4.09
C VAL A 151 3.71 -11.93 3.40
N PHE A 152 3.38 -10.67 3.15
CA PHE A 152 4.30 -9.70 2.54
C PHE A 152 5.55 -9.48 3.40
N ILE A 153 5.38 -9.32 4.71
CA ILE A 153 6.50 -9.18 5.66
C ILE A 153 7.31 -10.48 5.70
N ALA A 154 6.67 -11.64 5.79
CA ALA A 154 7.35 -12.93 5.78
C ALA A 154 8.19 -13.12 4.51
N PHE A 155 7.66 -12.77 3.34
CA PHE A 155 8.40 -12.83 2.07
C PHE A 155 9.56 -11.85 2.03
N THR A 156 9.40 -10.64 2.60
CA THR A 156 10.48 -9.66 2.71
C THR A 156 11.63 -10.20 3.57
N LEU A 157 11.30 -10.80 4.72
CA LEU A 157 12.29 -11.38 5.63
C LEU A 157 12.98 -12.58 4.98
N LEU A 158 12.22 -13.51 4.40
CA LEU A 158 12.79 -14.69 3.73
C LEU A 158 13.66 -14.30 2.52
N GLY A 159 13.25 -13.30 1.75
CA GLY A 159 14.03 -12.74 0.66
C GLY A 159 15.33 -12.08 1.10
N HIS A 160 15.40 -11.59 2.34
CA HIS A 160 16.63 -11.08 2.93
C HIS A 160 17.62 -12.21 3.30
N TYR A 161 17.12 -13.34 3.82
CA TYR A 161 17.96 -14.43 4.33
C TYR A 161 18.39 -15.47 3.28
N ILE A 162 17.73 -15.50 2.12
CA ILE A 162 18.13 -16.28 0.93
C ILE A 162 19.09 -15.46 0.07
#